data_AF-A0A4R5EPH6-F1
#
_entry.id   AF-A0A4R5EPH6-F1
#
_cell.length_a   1.000
_cell.length_b   1.000
_cell.length_c   1.000
_cell.angle_alpha   90.00
_cell.angle_beta   90.00
_cell.angle_gamma   90.00
#
_symmetry.space_group_name_H-M   'P 1'
#
loop_
_entity.id
_entity.type
_entity.pdbx_description
1 polymer ?
#
loop_
_entity_poly.entity_id
_entity_poly.type
_entity_poly.pdbx_seq_one_letter_code
_entity_poly.pdbx_strand_id
1 'polypeptide(L)'
;MNGDEHVRPHVELIQEDDYVWHAAELAGGEGRASERRLSVDEEDGSSSLRLDFHTDWGRGPGVHHANTEYFVLDGSMTYGGREIGKGGYVYAPKGVPTDAITFAEGTRILHYREYGDAGFDPVDGLNAPRWKDAYEDVIVIDSEAMTWDAVPKAGPMPGLFIKYLHVDPVSGFYTRLVHAQEGWTDHRLAHHPCYEEAYTVQGHMEYNFGTLDLGTYFFRPARVKHGHFTTQEGGATWLLRSDGELVNWYTQNEWVRWGGEAVNYGPGGGRMRWSMASHDLGRGTPGRSERDLKELQESVLYQREQGEADDDYVQHGQGTDKSVLAIAKALDAARLQGGHGHDHAGHDHGHADLDWGVDTAALEHADERTDRLRHNWGAGRPWREGDPIPAPILSSLPLRSRSTGRWDGDGM
;
A
#
# COMPACT_ATOMS: atom_id res chain seq x y z
N MET A 1 9.95 -15.51 17.13
CA MET A 1 8.87 -14.54 17.40
C MET A 1 7.62 -15.10 16.76
N ASN A 2 6.68 -15.58 17.57
CA ASN A 2 5.35 -15.97 17.10
C ASN A 2 4.39 -14.92 17.67
N GLY A 3 4.52 -13.68 17.21
CA GLY A 3 3.41 -12.75 17.32
C GLY A 3 2.34 -13.28 16.38
N ASP A 4 1.09 -13.29 16.81
CA ASP A 4 0.01 -13.51 15.86
C ASP A 4 0.11 -12.38 14.82
N GLU A 5 0.70 -12.66 13.66
CA GLU A 5 0.70 -11.71 12.54
C GLU A 5 -0.76 -11.52 12.15
N HIS A 6 -1.32 -10.43 12.62
CA HIS A 6 -2.58 -9.88 12.18
C HIS A 6 -2.29 -8.93 11.03
N VAL A 7 -3.29 -8.76 10.14
CA VAL A 7 -3.13 -7.91 8.97
C VAL A 7 -4.07 -6.74 9.17
N ARG A 8 -3.49 -5.54 9.22
CA ARG A 8 -4.28 -4.31 9.27
C ARG A 8 -5.22 -4.22 8.07
N PRO A 9 -6.46 -3.72 8.24
CA PRO A 9 -7.41 -3.57 7.14
C PRO A 9 -6.83 -2.74 5.99
N HIS A 10 -7.18 -3.11 4.76
CA HIS A 10 -6.78 -2.33 3.57
C HIS A 10 -7.42 -0.94 3.59
N VAL A 11 -6.57 0.08 3.54
CA VAL A 11 -6.92 1.48 3.26
C VAL A 11 -6.32 1.86 1.92
N GLU A 12 -7.14 2.18 0.91
CA GLU A 12 -6.57 2.54 -0.40
C GLU A 12 -6.26 4.03 -0.53
N LEU A 13 -7.23 4.93 -0.30
CA LEU A 13 -6.99 6.38 -0.32
C LEU A 13 -7.92 7.11 0.63
N ILE A 14 -7.40 7.60 1.74
CA ILE A 14 -8.16 8.50 2.61
C ILE A 14 -7.32 9.72 2.89
N GLN A 15 -7.90 10.88 2.60
CA GLN A 15 -7.31 12.17 2.93
C GLN A 15 -7.52 12.42 4.42
N GLU A 16 -6.49 12.95 5.08
CA GLU A 16 -6.48 13.10 6.54
C GLU A 16 -7.73 13.78 7.11
N ASP A 17 -8.33 14.73 6.41
CA ASP A 17 -9.50 15.51 6.83
C ASP A 17 -10.79 14.70 6.95
N ASP A 18 -10.86 13.54 6.34
CA ASP A 18 -11.99 12.62 6.51
C ASP A 18 -11.85 11.72 7.73
N TYR A 19 -10.68 11.69 8.38
CA TYR A 19 -10.51 10.98 9.64
C TYR A 19 -11.04 11.80 10.81
N VAL A 20 -11.65 11.06 11.74
CA VAL A 20 -12.17 11.61 12.99
C VAL A 20 -11.03 11.80 13.99
N TRP A 21 -11.12 12.88 14.76
CA TRP A 21 -10.20 13.16 15.84
C TRP A 21 -10.53 12.39 17.12
N HIS A 22 -9.50 11.87 17.76
CA HIS A 22 -9.53 11.22 19.07
C HIS A 22 -8.53 11.93 20.01
N ALA A 23 -8.66 11.70 21.31
CA ALA A 23 -7.58 12.06 22.23
C ALA A 23 -6.36 11.19 21.92
N ALA A 24 -5.15 11.80 21.89
CA ALA A 24 -3.94 11.06 21.57
C ALA A 24 -3.58 10.04 22.66
N GLU A 25 -3.31 8.80 22.28
CA GLU A 25 -2.88 7.72 23.19
C GLU A 25 -1.36 7.75 23.37
N LEU A 26 -0.88 8.74 24.13
CA LEU A 26 0.54 8.92 24.47
C LEU A 26 0.77 8.72 25.97
N ALA A 27 0.77 7.45 26.41
CA ALA A 27 0.89 7.08 27.81
C ALA A 27 2.16 7.66 28.48
N GLY A 28 2.01 8.16 29.70
CA GLY A 28 3.10 8.71 30.51
C GLY A 28 3.55 10.13 30.16
N GLY A 29 2.92 10.79 29.17
CA GLY A 29 3.21 12.19 28.84
C GLY A 29 2.26 13.20 29.46
N GLU A 30 2.72 14.44 29.53
CA GLU A 30 1.99 15.60 29.99
C GLU A 30 1.78 16.59 28.85
N GLY A 31 0.60 17.21 28.78
CA GLY A 31 0.19 18.10 27.69
C GLY A 31 -1.08 17.60 27.00
N ARG A 32 -1.54 18.31 25.98
CA ARG A 32 -2.73 17.94 25.20
C ARG A 32 -2.36 17.67 23.75
N ALA A 33 -2.81 16.53 23.24
CA ALA A 33 -2.69 16.17 21.83
C ALA A 33 -3.95 15.44 21.35
N SER A 34 -4.22 15.50 20.05
CA SER A 34 -5.24 14.69 19.38
C SER A 34 -4.63 13.82 18.30
N GLU A 35 -5.27 12.70 17.99
CA GLU A 35 -4.83 11.77 16.95
C GLU A 35 -5.93 11.50 15.92
N ARG A 36 -5.52 11.27 14.67
CA ARG A 36 -6.29 10.59 13.63
C ARG A 36 -5.68 9.19 13.45
N ARG A 37 -6.52 8.17 13.50
CA ARG A 37 -6.13 6.76 13.35
C ARG A 37 -6.20 6.37 11.88
N LEU A 38 -5.06 6.37 11.21
CA LEU A 38 -4.97 6.17 9.76
C LEU A 38 -5.17 4.69 9.40
N SER A 39 -4.55 3.80 10.17
CA SER A 39 -4.71 2.34 10.12
C SER A 39 -4.45 1.76 11.51
N VAL A 40 -5.23 0.77 11.93
CA VAL A 40 -5.14 0.15 13.26
C VAL A 40 -5.35 -1.35 13.14
N ASP A 41 -4.49 -2.10 13.83
CA ASP A 41 -4.66 -3.49 14.19
C ASP A 41 -5.39 -3.54 15.55
N GLU A 42 -6.62 -4.07 15.57
CA GLU A 42 -7.42 -4.09 16.81
C GLU A 42 -6.98 -5.22 17.75
N GLU A 43 -6.18 -6.16 17.26
CA GLU A 43 -5.75 -7.34 17.98
C GLU A 43 -4.48 -7.09 18.81
N ASP A 44 -3.47 -6.42 18.24
CA ASP A 44 -2.21 -6.14 18.94
C ASP A 44 -1.93 -4.66 19.25
N GLY A 45 -2.72 -3.74 18.69
CA GLY A 45 -2.59 -2.30 18.88
C GLY A 45 -1.64 -1.59 17.91
N SER A 46 -1.04 -2.31 16.95
CA SER A 46 -0.23 -1.73 15.88
C SER A 46 -1.05 -0.67 15.14
N SER A 47 -0.45 0.48 14.88
CA SER A 47 -1.19 1.63 14.39
C SER A 47 -0.32 2.65 13.67
N SER A 48 -0.91 3.25 12.64
CA SER A 48 -0.40 4.42 11.91
C SER A 48 -1.27 5.60 12.25
N LEU A 49 -0.68 6.67 12.78
CA LEU A 49 -1.41 7.80 13.34
C LEU A 49 -0.87 9.13 12.81
N ARG A 50 -1.75 10.12 12.72
CA ARG A 50 -1.39 11.54 12.61
C ARG A 50 -1.73 12.23 13.92
N LEU A 51 -0.79 12.94 14.52
CA LEU A 51 -0.93 13.60 15.83
C LEU A 51 -0.75 15.11 15.72
N ASP A 52 -1.57 15.85 16.49
CA ASP A 52 -1.48 17.30 16.67
C ASP A 52 -1.32 17.64 18.15
N PHE A 53 -0.29 18.42 18.46
CA PHE A 53 -0.03 18.91 19.81
C PHE A 53 -0.67 20.29 20.03
N HIS A 54 -1.59 20.38 21.00
CA HIS A 54 -2.38 21.59 21.32
C HIS A 54 -1.84 22.37 22.52
N THR A 55 -0.76 21.88 23.11
CA THR A 55 0.10 22.54 24.09
C THR A 55 1.51 22.00 23.89
N ASP A 56 2.49 22.58 24.58
CA ASP A 56 3.72 21.86 24.81
C ASP A 56 3.39 20.50 25.44
N TRP A 57 4.02 19.47 24.91
CA TRP A 57 3.83 18.10 25.36
C TRP A 57 5.18 17.46 25.63
N GLY A 58 5.27 16.65 26.67
CA GLY A 58 6.52 15.98 27.00
C GLY A 58 6.31 14.69 27.75
N ARG A 59 7.27 13.77 27.58
CA ARG A 59 7.37 12.53 28.33
C ARG A 59 8.81 12.28 28.72
N GLY A 60 9.03 11.90 29.97
CA GLY A 60 10.34 11.51 30.48
C GLY A 60 10.84 10.19 29.87
N PRO A 61 12.05 9.74 30.26
CA PRO A 61 12.62 8.48 29.80
C PRO A 61 11.73 7.28 30.14
N GLY A 62 11.76 6.26 29.28
CA GLY A 62 11.00 5.02 29.51
C GLY A 62 11.16 4.00 28.40
N VAL A 63 10.39 2.91 28.51
CA VAL A 63 10.46 1.75 27.62
C VAL A 63 9.11 1.60 26.91
N HIS A 64 9.16 1.53 25.59
CA HIS A 64 7.99 1.35 24.75
C HIS A 64 7.54 -0.12 24.68
N HIS A 65 6.22 -0.35 24.64
CA HIS A 65 5.62 -1.67 24.46
C HIS A 65 5.46 -2.07 22.98
N ALA A 66 5.72 -1.15 22.06
CA ALA A 66 5.71 -1.32 20.61
C ALA A 66 6.98 -0.74 19.98
N ASN A 67 7.36 -1.22 18.78
CA ASN A 67 8.31 -0.51 17.94
C ASN A 67 7.67 0.80 17.52
N THR A 68 8.24 1.92 17.97
CA THR A 68 7.60 3.24 17.84
C THR A 68 8.40 4.16 16.95
N GLU A 69 7.76 4.83 16.01
CA GLU A 69 8.39 5.85 15.16
C GLU A 69 7.68 7.19 15.29
N TYR A 70 8.46 8.27 15.32
CA TYR A 70 7.97 9.65 15.27
C TYR A 70 8.57 10.33 14.04
N PHE A 71 7.75 11.01 13.25
CA PHE A 71 8.21 11.83 12.12
C PHE A 71 7.54 13.20 12.14
N VAL A 72 8.34 14.26 12.23
CA VAL A 72 7.85 15.65 12.30
C VAL A 72 7.44 16.14 10.91
N LEU A 73 6.13 16.35 10.72
CA LEU A 73 5.60 16.97 9.50
C LEU A 73 5.81 18.49 9.51
N ASP A 74 5.62 19.10 10.68
CA ASP A 74 5.67 20.54 10.92
C ASP A 74 5.86 20.83 12.41
N GLY A 75 6.50 21.94 12.78
CA GLY A 75 6.87 22.24 14.17
C GLY A 75 8.22 21.64 14.59
N SER A 76 8.38 21.31 15.88
CA SER A 76 9.64 20.77 16.40
C SER A 76 9.47 19.75 17.53
N MET A 77 10.44 18.84 17.58
CA MET A 77 10.60 17.81 18.59
C MET A 77 11.95 18.00 19.27
N THR A 78 12.03 17.74 20.57
CA THR A 78 13.32 17.56 21.27
C THR A 78 13.43 16.13 21.77
N TYR A 79 14.51 15.43 21.40
CA TYR A 79 14.80 14.08 21.89
C TYR A 79 16.18 14.07 22.56
N GLY A 80 16.26 13.63 23.82
CA GLY A 80 17.52 13.60 24.58
C GLY A 80 18.24 14.95 24.65
N GLY A 81 17.47 16.04 24.67
CA GLY A 81 17.99 17.43 24.66
C GLY A 81 18.40 17.99 23.30
N ARG A 82 18.26 17.23 22.21
CA ARG A 82 18.50 17.72 20.83
C ARG A 82 17.17 18.10 20.17
N GLU A 83 17.01 19.37 19.83
CA GLU A 83 15.87 19.86 19.05
C GLU A 83 16.05 19.57 17.55
N ILE A 84 14.99 19.11 16.90
CA ILE A 84 14.90 18.82 15.46
C ILE A 84 13.53 19.28 14.96
N GLY A 85 13.51 20.01 13.84
CA GLY A 85 12.28 20.53 13.23
C GLY A 85 11.60 19.52 12.29
N LYS A 86 10.91 20.04 11.28
CA LYS A 86 10.37 19.27 10.14
C LYS A 86 11.40 18.27 9.61
N GLY A 87 10.94 17.05 9.32
CA GLY A 87 11.77 15.95 8.87
C GLY A 87 12.56 15.27 9.99
N GLY A 88 12.42 15.71 11.24
CA GLY A 88 12.95 15.01 12.40
C GLY A 88 12.30 13.64 12.55
N TYR A 89 13.13 12.60 12.66
CA TYR A 89 12.71 11.21 12.76
C TYR A 89 13.33 10.56 14.00
N VAL A 90 12.51 9.83 14.76
CA VAL A 90 12.98 8.98 15.88
C VAL A 90 12.39 7.59 15.72
N TYR A 91 13.23 6.57 15.75
CA TYR A 91 12.82 5.17 15.96
C TYR A 91 13.19 4.75 17.38
N ALA A 92 12.20 4.25 18.11
CA ALA A 92 12.26 3.78 19.48
C ALA A 92 11.86 2.28 19.50
N PRO A 93 12.82 1.35 19.53
CA PRO A 93 12.52 -0.08 19.51
C PRO A 93 11.79 -0.52 20.78
N LYS A 94 10.90 -1.51 20.64
CA LYS A 94 10.19 -2.16 21.74
C LYS A 94 11.18 -2.69 22.78
N GLY A 95 10.92 -2.42 24.05
CA GLY A 95 11.73 -2.97 25.15
C GLY A 95 13.11 -2.30 25.33
N VAL A 96 13.42 -1.26 24.56
CA VAL A 96 14.65 -0.47 24.68
C VAL A 96 14.39 0.79 25.51
N PRO A 97 15.22 1.12 26.54
CA PRO A 97 15.17 2.40 27.21
C PRO A 97 15.39 3.56 26.24
N THR A 98 14.44 4.49 26.24
CA THR A 98 14.44 5.71 25.43
C THR A 98 14.57 6.93 26.33
N ASP A 99 15.11 8.00 25.78
CA ASP A 99 15.31 9.26 26.49
C ASP A 99 14.02 10.08 26.52
N ALA A 100 14.04 11.19 27.24
CA ALA A 100 12.95 12.16 27.24
C ALA A 100 12.69 12.70 25.82
N ILE A 101 11.41 12.86 25.51
CA ILE A 101 10.92 13.39 24.24
C ILE A 101 9.88 14.48 24.51
N THR A 102 10.00 15.61 23.83
CA THR A 102 9.04 16.72 23.92
C THR A 102 8.69 17.25 22.54
N PHE A 103 7.50 17.83 22.43
CA PHE A 103 6.99 18.49 21.23
C PHE A 103 6.47 19.87 21.61
N ALA A 104 6.78 20.87 20.79
CA ALA A 104 6.26 22.23 20.97
C ALA A 104 4.77 22.28 20.60
N GLU A 105 4.02 23.19 21.23
CA GLU A 105 2.64 23.49 20.80
C GLU A 105 2.56 23.79 19.29
N GLY A 106 1.55 23.23 18.62
CA GLY A 106 1.33 23.37 17.18
C GLY A 106 2.10 22.37 16.31
N THR A 107 2.97 21.54 16.91
CA THR A 107 3.69 20.49 16.19
C THR A 107 2.72 19.44 15.65
N ARG A 108 2.99 18.96 14.43
CA ARG A 108 2.25 17.89 13.76
C ARG A 108 3.21 16.77 13.37
N ILE A 109 2.84 15.53 13.69
CA ILE A 109 3.69 14.38 13.43
C ILE A 109 2.90 13.22 12.82
N LEU A 110 3.64 12.34 12.14
CA LEU A 110 3.23 10.95 11.99
C LEU A 110 3.81 10.15 13.16
N HIS A 111 3.00 9.25 13.70
CA HIS A 111 3.38 8.37 14.80
C HIS A 111 2.96 6.94 14.47
N TYR A 112 3.93 6.03 14.47
CA TYR A 112 3.71 4.64 14.15
C TYR A 112 4.02 3.75 15.35
N ARG A 113 3.26 2.67 15.49
CA ARG A 113 3.47 1.61 16.47
C ARG A 113 3.33 0.27 15.76
N GLU A 114 4.33 -0.60 15.87
CA GLU A 114 4.26 -1.97 15.37
C GLU A 114 4.51 -2.97 16.50
N TYR A 115 3.80 -4.09 16.44
CA TYR A 115 3.96 -5.25 17.32
C TYR A 115 3.66 -4.95 18.80
N GLY A 116 2.75 -4.04 19.07
CA GLY A 116 2.30 -3.70 20.42
C GLY A 116 1.42 -2.45 20.51
N ASP A 117 0.87 -2.23 21.69
CA ASP A 117 -0.04 -1.14 21.99
C ASP A 117 0.69 0.16 22.42
N ALA A 118 -0.10 1.14 22.92
CA ALA A 118 0.40 2.43 23.39
C ALA A 118 1.13 2.38 24.75
N GLY A 119 1.39 1.19 25.31
CA GLY A 119 2.02 0.99 26.59
C GLY A 119 3.42 1.60 26.70
N PHE A 120 3.72 2.13 27.88
CA PHE A 120 4.99 2.78 28.18
C PHE A 120 5.33 2.62 29.66
N ASP A 121 6.53 2.11 29.96
CA ASP A 121 7.04 1.96 31.32
C ASP A 121 8.07 3.07 31.61
N PRO A 122 7.76 4.05 32.48
CA PRO A 122 8.73 5.07 32.86
C PRO A 122 9.95 4.46 33.55
N VAL A 123 11.13 5.01 33.28
CA VAL A 123 12.39 4.61 33.92
C VAL A 123 13.21 5.83 34.35
N ASP A 124 14.14 5.64 35.28
CA ASP A 124 14.98 6.73 35.80
C ASP A 124 15.98 7.29 34.76
N GLY A 125 16.25 6.55 33.68
CA GLY A 125 17.11 6.98 32.57
C GLY A 125 17.60 5.82 31.70
N LEU A 126 18.47 6.12 30.73
CA LEU A 126 18.95 5.18 29.71
C LEU A 126 19.74 3.97 30.25
N ASN A 127 20.19 4.01 31.51
CA ASN A 127 20.87 2.89 32.16
C ASN A 127 19.92 1.78 32.64
N ALA A 128 18.59 1.97 32.49
CA ALA A 128 17.62 0.94 32.79
C ALA A 128 17.89 -0.33 31.94
N PRO A 129 17.57 -1.53 32.46
CA PRO A 129 17.76 -2.75 31.69
C PRO A 129 16.80 -2.80 30.51
N ARG A 130 17.32 -3.18 29.34
CA ARG A 130 16.51 -3.60 28.20
C ARG A 130 15.69 -4.84 28.54
N TRP A 131 14.56 -5.01 27.87
CA TRP A 131 13.86 -6.29 27.87
C TRP A 131 14.72 -7.36 27.19
N LYS A 132 14.53 -8.62 27.62
CA LYS A 132 15.40 -9.74 27.24
C LYS A 132 15.52 -9.95 25.72
N ASP A 133 14.42 -9.76 24.99
CA ASP A 133 14.33 -10.04 23.55
C ASP A 133 14.33 -8.74 22.71
N ALA A 134 14.62 -7.59 23.34
CA ALA A 134 14.75 -6.32 22.64
C ALA A 134 16.06 -6.27 21.84
N TYR A 135 16.00 -5.73 20.63
CA TYR A 135 17.14 -5.56 19.73
C TYR A 135 17.07 -4.19 19.04
N GLU A 136 18.09 -3.89 18.24
CA GLU A 136 18.34 -2.55 17.65
C GLU A 136 18.61 -1.49 18.70
N ASP A 137 18.94 -0.28 18.25
CA ASP A 137 19.15 0.91 19.07
C ASP A 137 18.23 2.02 18.61
N VAL A 138 18.02 3.02 19.46
CA VAL A 138 17.27 4.22 19.09
C VAL A 138 17.97 4.92 17.93
N ILE A 139 17.20 5.26 16.89
CA ILE A 139 17.69 6.06 15.75
C ILE A 139 17.12 7.46 15.86
N VAL A 140 17.95 8.48 15.65
CA VAL A 140 17.54 9.89 15.62
C VAL A 140 18.13 10.55 14.37
N ILE A 141 17.26 10.96 13.45
CA ILE A 141 17.64 11.49 12.14
C ILE A 141 17.03 12.88 11.93
N ASP A 142 17.81 13.75 11.31
CA ASP A 142 17.31 14.96 10.66
C ASP A 142 17.29 14.67 9.15
N SER A 143 16.11 14.33 8.62
CA SER A 143 15.99 13.91 7.22
C SER A 143 16.14 15.06 6.23
N GLU A 144 15.94 16.31 6.66
CA GLU A 144 16.18 17.50 5.82
C GLU A 144 17.68 17.69 5.57
N ALA A 145 18.53 17.29 6.53
CA ALA A 145 19.98 17.30 6.38
C ALA A 145 20.55 16.13 5.55
N MET A 146 19.74 15.12 5.22
CA MET A 146 20.17 13.98 4.40
C MET A 146 20.19 14.31 2.91
N THR A 147 21.08 13.65 2.18
CA THR A 147 21.07 13.63 0.72
C THR A 147 20.07 12.62 0.18
N TRP A 148 19.46 12.93 -0.96
CA TRP A 148 18.64 11.99 -1.69
C TRP A 148 19.53 11.06 -2.52
N ASP A 149 19.32 9.76 -2.40
CA ASP A 149 19.98 8.77 -3.25
C ASP A 149 19.05 8.40 -4.40
N ALA A 150 19.57 8.32 -5.63
CA ALA A 150 18.81 7.78 -6.74
C ALA A 150 18.53 6.29 -6.49
N VAL A 151 17.29 5.84 -6.74
CA VAL A 151 16.96 4.42 -6.59
C VAL A 151 17.73 3.61 -7.63
N PRO A 152 18.59 2.64 -7.23
CA PRO A 152 19.53 1.99 -8.13
C PRO A 152 18.97 0.78 -8.91
N LYS A 153 17.72 0.35 -8.64
CA LYS A 153 17.14 -0.85 -9.27
C LYS A 153 16.70 -0.58 -10.72
N ALA A 154 17.02 -1.51 -11.61
CA ALA A 154 16.41 -1.61 -12.94
C ALA A 154 14.93 -2.01 -12.78
N GLY A 155 14.02 -1.34 -13.48
CA GLY A 155 12.59 -1.66 -13.44
C GLY A 155 11.70 -0.44 -13.71
N PRO A 156 11.51 0.50 -12.76
CA PRO A 156 10.77 1.74 -13.02
C PRO A 156 11.57 2.73 -13.87
N MET A 157 10.90 3.72 -14.48
CA MET A 157 11.61 4.83 -15.14
C MET A 157 12.52 5.57 -14.14
N PRO A 158 13.68 6.09 -14.58
CA PRO A 158 14.51 6.96 -13.74
C PRO A 158 13.72 8.15 -13.20
N GLY A 159 14.03 8.59 -11.97
CA GLY A 159 13.34 9.72 -11.33
C GLY A 159 12.79 9.44 -9.94
N LEU A 160 13.03 8.24 -9.39
CA LEU A 160 12.80 7.93 -7.99
C LEU A 160 14.06 8.14 -7.17
N PHE A 161 13.87 8.78 -6.01
CA PHE A 161 14.91 9.04 -5.03
C PHE A 161 14.46 8.56 -3.65
N ILE A 162 15.41 8.12 -2.84
CA ILE A 162 15.15 7.51 -1.54
C ILE A 162 16.04 8.12 -0.45
N LYS A 163 15.48 8.19 0.76
CA LYS A 163 16.21 8.37 2.02
C LYS A 163 15.75 7.29 2.98
N TYR A 164 16.65 6.38 3.34
CA TYR A 164 16.35 5.36 4.36
C TYR A 164 16.41 5.97 5.76
N LEU A 165 15.30 5.89 6.51
CA LEU A 165 15.21 6.39 7.88
C LEU A 165 15.46 5.26 8.89
N HIS A 166 14.95 4.06 8.59
CA HIS A 166 15.17 2.86 9.38
C HIS A 166 15.10 1.63 8.46
N VAL A 167 15.98 0.66 8.71
CA VAL A 167 15.97 -0.65 8.07
C VAL A 167 16.28 -1.68 9.15
N ASP A 168 15.30 -2.53 9.46
CA ASP A 168 15.47 -3.66 10.36
C ASP A 168 16.33 -4.73 9.68
N PRO A 169 17.51 -5.06 10.23
CA PRO A 169 18.42 -6.03 9.61
C PRO A 169 17.94 -7.49 9.72
N VAL A 170 16.92 -7.77 10.51
CA VAL A 170 16.37 -9.11 10.75
C VAL A 170 15.14 -9.37 9.92
N SER A 171 14.12 -8.52 10.02
CA SER A 171 12.87 -8.69 9.27
C SER A 171 12.94 -8.14 7.85
N GLY A 172 13.83 -7.18 7.59
CA GLY A 172 13.82 -6.40 6.37
C GLY A 172 12.72 -5.33 6.33
N PHE A 173 12.05 -5.05 7.46
CA PHE A 173 11.15 -3.90 7.64
C PHE A 173 11.92 -2.60 7.41
N TYR A 174 11.30 -1.60 6.80
CA TYR A 174 11.97 -0.32 6.61
C TYR A 174 11.01 0.85 6.41
N THR A 175 11.43 1.98 6.97
CA THR A 175 10.82 3.29 6.81
C THR A 175 11.73 4.17 5.95
N ARG A 176 11.14 4.82 4.95
CA ARG A 176 11.87 5.64 3.98
C ARG A 176 11.07 6.86 3.57
N LEU A 177 11.78 7.92 3.19
CA LEU A 177 11.19 8.91 2.29
C LEU A 177 11.45 8.47 0.85
N VAL A 178 10.42 8.54 0.01
CA VAL A 178 10.52 8.31 -1.43
C VAL A 178 10.06 9.57 -2.12
N HIS A 179 10.90 10.12 -3.01
CA HIS A 179 10.55 11.23 -3.87
C HIS A 179 10.53 10.77 -5.32
N ALA A 180 9.42 11.01 -5.99
CA ALA A 180 9.28 10.86 -7.42
C ALA A 180 9.27 12.25 -8.05
N GLN A 181 10.22 12.51 -8.96
CA GLN A 181 10.31 13.79 -9.68
C GLN A 181 9.06 14.01 -10.54
N GLU A 182 8.75 15.27 -10.86
CA GLU A 182 7.65 15.62 -11.76
C GLU A 182 7.68 14.81 -13.08
N GLY A 183 6.52 14.29 -13.48
CA GLY A 183 6.33 13.47 -14.69
C GLY A 183 6.84 12.04 -14.57
N TRP A 184 7.41 11.63 -13.41
CA TRP A 184 7.71 10.22 -13.17
C TRP A 184 6.44 9.39 -13.28
N THR A 185 6.53 8.29 -14.05
CA THR A 185 5.38 7.48 -14.46
C THR A 185 5.73 6.00 -14.54
N ASP A 186 4.81 5.13 -14.09
CA ASP A 186 4.83 3.70 -14.39
C ASP A 186 3.45 3.26 -14.90
N HIS A 187 3.44 2.75 -16.13
CA HIS A 187 2.24 2.33 -16.84
C HIS A 187 1.83 0.89 -16.53
N ARG A 188 2.52 0.18 -15.62
CA ARG A 188 2.21 -1.20 -15.24
C ARG A 188 1.52 -1.23 -13.88
N LEU A 189 0.69 -2.26 -13.67
CA LEU A 189 0.07 -2.50 -12.37
C LEU A 189 1.00 -3.34 -11.49
N ALA A 190 1.50 -2.75 -10.41
CA ALA A 190 2.40 -3.38 -9.47
C ALA A 190 1.65 -4.10 -8.34
N HIS A 191 2.29 -5.14 -7.79
CA HIS A 191 1.96 -5.77 -6.51
C HIS A 191 3.24 -6.40 -5.93
N HIS A 192 3.25 -6.64 -4.62
CA HIS A 192 4.48 -6.92 -3.87
C HIS A 192 4.23 -8.01 -2.79
N PRO A 193 5.27 -8.74 -2.34
CA PRO A 193 5.15 -9.78 -1.31
C PRO A 193 4.91 -9.26 0.12
N CYS A 194 5.17 -7.97 0.34
CA CYS A 194 5.05 -7.28 1.63
C CYS A 194 3.87 -6.30 1.61
N TYR A 195 3.46 -5.82 2.79
CA TYR A 195 2.58 -4.66 2.84
C TYR A 195 3.34 -3.41 2.39
N GLU A 196 2.58 -2.44 1.89
CA GLU A 196 3.08 -1.10 1.66
C GLU A 196 2.11 -0.08 2.26
N GLU A 197 2.62 0.84 3.07
CA GLU A 197 1.84 2.00 3.53
C GLU A 197 2.57 3.29 3.25
N ALA A 198 1.84 4.35 2.97
CA ALA A 198 2.44 5.65 2.76
C ALA A 198 1.55 6.80 3.18
N TYR A 199 2.19 7.89 3.59
CA TYR A 199 1.58 9.19 3.81
C TYR A 199 2.24 10.23 2.89
N THR A 200 1.45 10.96 2.12
CA THR A 200 1.96 11.97 1.19
C THR A 200 2.36 13.23 1.96
N VAL A 201 3.65 13.60 1.90
CA VAL A 201 4.23 14.74 2.63
C VAL A 201 4.57 15.94 1.74
N GLN A 202 4.55 15.76 0.41
CA GLN A 202 4.73 16.83 -0.57
C GLN A 202 4.11 16.43 -1.92
N GLY A 203 3.56 17.42 -2.62
CA GLY A 203 3.14 17.26 -4.02
C GLY A 203 1.93 16.35 -4.16
N HIS A 204 1.75 15.81 -5.37
CA HIS A 204 0.71 14.80 -5.60
C HIS A 204 0.98 13.90 -6.80
N MET A 205 0.34 12.72 -6.78
CA MET A 205 0.41 11.70 -7.83
C MET A 205 -1.01 11.25 -8.21
N GLU A 206 -1.26 11.08 -9.50
CA GLU A 206 -2.48 10.48 -10.02
C GLU A 206 -2.24 9.00 -10.32
N TYR A 207 -3.20 8.16 -9.94
CA TYR A 207 -3.21 6.75 -10.31
C TYR A 207 -4.62 6.17 -10.36
N ASN A 208 -4.75 4.87 -10.65
CA ASN A 208 -6.02 4.23 -11.00
C ASN A 208 -7.17 4.36 -10.00
N PHE A 209 -6.86 4.58 -8.71
CA PHE A 209 -7.86 4.68 -7.67
C PHE A 209 -8.12 6.11 -7.20
N GLY A 210 -7.39 7.10 -7.72
CA GLY A 210 -7.58 8.52 -7.42
C GLY A 210 -6.28 9.31 -7.36
N THR A 211 -6.30 10.40 -6.60
CA THR A 211 -5.15 11.29 -6.39
C THR A 211 -4.57 11.06 -5.00
N LEU A 212 -3.25 10.87 -4.91
CA LEU A 212 -2.47 10.93 -3.69
C LEU A 212 -1.96 12.36 -3.53
N ASP A 213 -2.70 13.21 -2.82
CA ASP A 213 -2.30 14.58 -2.50
C ASP A 213 -1.76 14.72 -1.07
N LEU A 214 -1.26 15.91 -0.72
CA LEU A 214 -0.73 16.19 0.62
C LEU A 214 -1.73 15.78 1.71
N GLY A 215 -1.29 14.89 2.59
CA GLY A 215 -2.12 14.37 3.67
C GLY A 215 -2.96 13.15 3.34
N THR A 216 -2.85 12.62 2.12
CA THR A 216 -3.45 11.33 1.77
C THR A 216 -2.62 10.16 2.28
N TYR A 217 -3.30 9.18 2.89
CA TYR A 217 -2.74 7.96 3.43
C TYR A 217 -3.31 6.71 2.75
N PHE A 218 -2.47 5.67 2.66
CA PHE A 218 -2.87 4.31 2.30
C PHE A 218 -2.15 3.25 3.15
N PHE A 219 -2.77 2.08 3.29
CA PHE A 219 -2.20 0.85 3.83
C PHE A 219 -2.63 -0.32 2.95
N ARG A 220 -1.73 -0.87 2.14
CA ARG A 220 -1.97 -1.99 1.23
C ARG A 220 -1.36 -3.26 1.82
N PRO A 221 -2.16 -4.26 2.21
CA PRO A 221 -1.65 -5.60 2.49
C PRO A 221 -0.88 -6.20 1.31
N ALA A 222 -0.14 -7.27 1.57
CA ALA A 222 0.61 -7.97 0.53
C ALA A 222 -0.28 -8.34 -0.67
N ARG A 223 0.30 -8.25 -1.87
CA ARG A 223 -0.32 -8.60 -3.16
C ARG A 223 -1.50 -7.73 -3.60
N VAL A 224 -1.86 -6.67 -2.87
CA VAL A 224 -2.83 -5.68 -3.37
C VAL A 224 -2.26 -4.99 -4.59
N LYS A 225 -3.01 -5.04 -5.70
CA LYS A 225 -2.62 -4.45 -6.99
C LYS A 225 -2.86 -2.95 -7.04
N HIS A 226 -1.94 -2.18 -7.60
CA HIS A 226 -2.01 -0.72 -7.70
C HIS A 226 -1.17 -0.16 -8.86
N GLY A 227 -1.53 1.03 -9.35
CA GLY A 227 -0.94 1.69 -10.53
C GLY A 227 -2.02 1.94 -11.59
N HIS A 228 -1.86 2.69 -12.64
CA HIS A 228 -0.67 3.33 -13.19
C HIS A 228 -0.39 4.65 -12.51
N PHE A 229 0.88 4.95 -12.28
CA PHE A 229 1.31 6.13 -11.54
C PHE A 229 1.73 7.24 -12.48
N THR A 230 1.32 8.47 -12.20
CA THR A 230 1.83 9.68 -12.85
C THR A 230 1.97 10.80 -11.82
N THR A 231 3.19 11.26 -11.59
CA THR A 231 3.43 12.40 -10.69
C THR A 231 3.23 13.72 -11.39
N GLN A 232 2.60 14.65 -10.67
CA GLN A 232 2.17 15.93 -11.23
C GLN A 232 3.22 17.04 -10.95
N GLU A 233 2.86 18.30 -11.21
CA GLU A 233 3.75 19.46 -11.05
C GLU A 233 4.46 19.46 -9.68
N GLY A 234 5.79 19.60 -9.69
CA GLY A 234 6.64 19.57 -8.49
C GLY A 234 6.95 18.17 -7.93
N GLY A 235 6.47 17.10 -8.58
CA GLY A 235 6.66 15.72 -8.15
C GLY A 235 5.82 15.36 -6.93
N ALA A 236 6.16 14.26 -6.28
CA ALA A 236 5.51 13.83 -5.04
C ALA A 236 6.51 13.16 -4.09
N THR A 237 6.30 13.34 -2.80
CA THR A 237 7.11 12.71 -1.75
C THR A 237 6.21 12.03 -0.73
N TRP A 238 6.58 10.82 -0.34
CA TRP A 238 5.91 10.05 0.70
C TRP A 238 6.86 9.65 1.80
N LEU A 239 6.36 9.61 3.04
CA LEU A 239 6.92 8.70 4.04
C LEU A 239 6.24 7.35 3.85
N LEU A 240 7.05 6.34 3.58
CA LEU A 240 6.58 5.05 3.07
C LEU A 240 7.26 3.91 3.86
N ARG A 241 6.47 2.92 4.28
CA ARG A 241 6.89 1.79 5.12
C ARG A 241 6.50 0.48 4.47
N SER A 242 7.33 -0.54 4.66
CA SER A 242 7.09 -1.90 4.17
C SER A 242 7.65 -2.90 5.18
N ASP A 243 6.94 -4.00 5.46
CA ASP A 243 7.37 -5.06 6.39
C ASP A 243 8.31 -6.11 5.77
N GLY A 244 8.80 -5.85 4.58
CA GLY A 244 9.76 -6.70 3.89
C GLY A 244 10.18 -6.09 2.56
N GLU A 245 11.18 -6.68 1.90
CA GLU A 245 11.74 -6.14 0.67
C GLU A 245 10.65 -5.89 -0.39
N LEU A 246 10.58 -4.65 -0.89
CA LEU A 246 9.62 -4.28 -1.94
C LEU A 246 10.17 -4.77 -3.29
N VAL A 247 9.61 -5.87 -3.75
CA VAL A 247 9.87 -6.47 -5.07
C VAL A 247 8.62 -6.29 -5.92
N ASN A 248 8.74 -5.56 -7.02
CA ASN A 248 7.61 -5.20 -7.87
C ASN A 248 7.31 -6.33 -8.85
N TRP A 249 6.09 -6.87 -8.79
CA TRP A 249 5.54 -7.78 -9.77
C TRP A 249 4.47 -7.08 -10.59
N TYR A 250 4.51 -7.22 -11.91
CA TYR A 250 3.67 -6.44 -12.81
C TYR A 250 2.56 -7.27 -13.45
N THR A 251 1.39 -6.66 -13.60
CA THR A 251 0.27 -7.17 -14.41
C THR A 251 -0.01 -6.21 -15.56
N GLN A 252 -0.32 -6.77 -16.73
CA GLN A 252 -0.83 -6.07 -17.90
C GLN A 252 -2.02 -6.84 -18.47
N ASN A 253 -2.78 -6.21 -19.37
CA ASN A 253 -4.01 -6.78 -19.91
C ASN A 253 -5.03 -7.21 -18.84
N GLU A 254 -5.03 -6.50 -17.73
CA GLU A 254 -5.97 -6.65 -16.63
C GLU A 254 -7.42 -6.51 -17.10
N TRP A 255 -8.28 -7.30 -16.47
CA TRP A 255 -9.71 -7.18 -16.61
C TRP A 255 -10.40 -7.77 -15.39
N VAL A 256 -11.49 -7.14 -14.98
CA VAL A 256 -12.46 -7.72 -14.04
C VAL A 256 -13.81 -7.61 -14.69
N ARG A 257 -14.62 -8.68 -14.63
CA ARG A 257 -16.04 -8.64 -14.97
C ARG A 257 -16.85 -9.39 -13.93
N TRP A 258 -17.81 -8.71 -13.35
CA TRP A 258 -18.78 -9.26 -12.41
C TRP A 258 -20.19 -9.15 -13.00
N GLY A 259 -21.02 -10.16 -12.79
CA GLY A 259 -22.41 -10.10 -13.23
C GLY A 259 -23.27 -11.22 -12.64
N GLY A 260 -24.56 -11.18 -12.94
CA GLY A 260 -25.51 -12.18 -12.48
C GLY A 260 -26.96 -11.86 -12.88
N GLU A 261 -27.89 -12.48 -12.16
CA GLU A 261 -29.32 -12.18 -12.25
C GLU A 261 -29.74 -11.39 -11.02
N ALA A 262 -30.09 -10.12 -11.21
CA ALA A 262 -30.80 -9.32 -10.24
C ALA A 262 -32.12 -10.02 -9.92
N VAL A 263 -32.40 -10.25 -8.63
CA VAL A 263 -33.61 -10.96 -8.20
C VAL A 263 -34.74 -9.99 -7.81
N ASN A 264 -34.39 -8.85 -7.21
CA ASN A 264 -35.34 -7.91 -6.62
C ASN A 264 -34.99 -6.42 -6.85
N TYR A 265 -33.98 -6.13 -7.69
CA TYR A 265 -33.52 -4.76 -7.99
C TYR A 265 -33.43 -4.48 -9.49
N GLY A 266 -34.01 -5.35 -10.33
CA GLY A 266 -34.28 -4.98 -11.72
C GLY A 266 -35.35 -3.89 -11.81
N PRO A 267 -35.54 -3.27 -12.98
CA PRO A 267 -36.58 -2.27 -13.21
C PRO A 267 -37.95 -2.72 -12.69
N GLY A 268 -38.62 -1.86 -11.92
CA GLY A 268 -39.90 -2.18 -11.28
C GLY A 268 -39.82 -3.22 -10.16
N GLY A 269 -38.63 -3.47 -9.60
CA GLY A 269 -38.40 -4.52 -8.59
C GLY A 269 -38.30 -5.93 -9.18
N GLY A 270 -38.18 -6.04 -10.51
CA GLY A 270 -38.17 -7.30 -11.24
C GLY A 270 -36.82 -8.00 -11.31
N ARG A 271 -36.78 -9.12 -12.03
CA ARG A 271 -35.56 -9.85 -12.36
C ARG A 271 -34.87 -9.29 -13.60
N MET A 272 -33.55 -9.27 -13.63
CA MET A 272 -32.77 -8.77 -14.77
C MET A 272 -31.37 -9.36 -14.79
N ARG A 273 -30.87 -9.77 -15.95
CA ARG A 273 -29.44 -10.07 -16.11
C ARG A 273 -28.65 -8.79 -16.22
N TRP A 274 -27.50 -8.75 -15.55
CA TRP A 274 -26.58 -7.64 -15.65
C TRP A 274 -25.13 -8.13 -15.53
N SER A 275 -24.22 -7.32 -16.05
CA SER A 275 -22.80 -7.45 -15.81
C SER A 275 -22.17 -6.07 -15.87
N MET A 276 -21.03 -5.92 -15.21
CA MET A 276 -20.18 -4.74 -15.23
C MET A 276 -18.74 -5.20 -15.30
N ALA A 277 -17.99 -4.69 -16.26
CA ALA A 277 -16.55 -4.86 -16.34
C ALA A 277 -15.82 -3.61 -15.85
N SER A 278 -14.53 -3.74 -15.52
CA SER A 278 -13.68 -2.57 -15.27
C SER A 278 -13.60 -1.63 -16.48
N HIS A 279 -13.73 -2.17 -17.69
CA HIS A 279 -13.92 -1.39 -18.91
C HIS A 279 -15.21 -0.52 -18.88
N ASP A 280 -16.31 -1.03 -18.32
CA ASP A 280 -17.56 -0.24 -18.20
C ASP A 280 -17.41 0.89 -17.18
N LEU A 281 -16.58 0.72 -16.14
CA LEU A 281 -16.30 1.73 -15.12
C LEU A 281 -15.51 2.92 -15.67
N GLY A 282 -14.54 2.67 -16.57
CA GLY A 282 -13.78 3.74 -17.22
C GLY A 282 -14.53 4.41 -18.38
N ARG A 283 -15.62 3.82 -18.87
CA ARG A 283 -16.34 4.35 -20.05
C ARG A 283 -17.02 5.68 -19.72
N GLY A 284 -16.71 6.69 -20.51
CA GLY A 284 -17.34 8.01 -20.41
C GLY A 284 -16.76 8.89 -19.30
N THR A 285 -15.68 8.45 -18.65
CA THR A 285 -14.92 9.33 -17.75
C THR A 285 -14.11 10.34 -18.56
N PRO A 286 -13.76 11.51 -18.01
CA PRO A 286 -12.98 12.52 -18.74
C PRO A 286 -11.60 12.00 -19.17
N GLY A 287 -11.14 10.89 -18.60
CA GLY A 287 -9.86 10.28 -18.89
C GLY A 287 -8.65 11.04 -18.37
N ARG A 288 -7.48 10.47 -18.59
CA ARG A 288 -6.20 11.11 -18.25
C ARG A 288 -5.95 12.29 -19.19
N SER A 289 -5.16 13.27 -18.75
CA SER A 289 -4.83 14.42 -19.60
C SER A 289 -3.92 14.00 -20.77
N GLU A 290 -3.86 14.80 -21.83
CA GLU A 290 -2.94 14.54 -22.96
C GLU A 290 -1.48 14.44 -22.50
N ARG A 291 -1.11 15.19 -21.45
CA ARG A 291 0.20 15.13 -20.81
C ARG A 291 0.42 13.76 -20.16
N ASP A 292 -0.49 13.31 -19.31
CA ASP A 292 -0.35 12.03 -18.61
C ASP A 292 -0.30 10.86 -19.59
N LEU A 293 -1.12 10.89 -20.66
CA LEU A 293 -1.11 9.87 -21.70
C LEU A 293 0.23 9.81 -22.43
N LYS A 294 0.86 10.96 -22.69
CA LYS A 294 2.20 11.04 -23.27
C LYS A 294 3.25 10.46 -22.34
N GLU A 295 3.20 10.80 -21.05
CA GLU A 295 4.14 10.30 -20.04
C GLU A 295 3.99 8.77 -19.83
N LEU A 296 2.77 8.24 -19.87
CA LEU A 296 2.51 6.79 -19.86
C LEU A 296 3.07 6.10 -21.10
N GLN A 297 2.93 6.70 -22.28
CA GLN A 297 3.53 6.15 -23.50
C GLN A 297 5.06 6.18 -23.46
N GLU A 298 5.66 7.23 -22.88
CA GLU A 298 7.11 7.29 -22.66
C GLU A 298 7.58 6.19 -21.71
N SER A 299 6.80 5.87 -20.68
CA SER A 299 7.03 4.72 -19.79
C SER A 299 7.06 3.39 -20.55
N VAL A 300 6.10 3.15 -21.45
CA VAL A 300 6.07 1.95 -22.32
C VAL A 300 7.32 1.86 -23.20
N LEU A 301 7.68 2.96 -23.86
CA LEU A 301 8.84 3.01 -24.75
C LEU A 301 10.13 2.72 -23.98
N TYR A 302 10.27 3.29 -22.79
CA TYR A 302 11.43 3.03 -21.94
C TYR A 302 11.58 1.55 -21.58
N GLN A 303 10.50 0.87 -21.17
CA GLN A 303 10.58 -0.57 -20.86
C GLN A 303 10.97 -1.40 -22.09
N ARG A 304 10.43 -1.08 -23.26
CA ARG A 304 10.81 -1.74 -24.52
C ARG A 304 12.29 -1.51 -24.87
N GLU A 305 12.83 -0.33 -24.59
CA GLU A 305 14.27 -0.06 -24.74
C GLU A 305 15.14 -0.87 -23.78
N GLN A 306 14.62 -1.25 -22.61
CA GLN A 306 15.27 -2.19 -21.69
C GLN A 306 15.14 -3.66 -22.14
N GLY A 307 14.42 -3.93 -23.22
CA GLY A 307 14.20 -5.28 -23.75
C GLY A 307 12.97 -6.00 -23.20
N GLU A 308 12.13 -5.31 -22.44
CA GLU A 308 10.87 -5.87 -21.93
C GLU A 308 9.82 -6.00 -23.05
N ALA A 309 9.08 -7.11 -23.01
CA ALA A 309 7.94 -7.32 -23.89
C ALA A 309 6.70 -6.62 -23.31
N ASP A 310 6.62 -5.32 -23.53
CA ASP A 310 5.61 -4.45 -22.92
C ASP A 310 4.47 -4.08 -23.87
N ASP A 311 3.22 -4.13 -23.40
CA ASP A 311 2.04 -3.74 -24.18
C ASP A 311 1.81 -2.22 -24.17
N ASP A 312 1.15 -1.71 -25.21
CA ASP A 312 0.77 -0.30 -25.23
C ASP A 312 -0.24 -0.01 -24.10
N TYR A 313 -0.04 1.10 -23.39
CA TYR A 313 -1.02 1.59 -22.43
C TYR A 313 -2.31 1.97 -23.16
N VAL A 314 -3.44 1.44 -22.67
CA VAL A 314 -4.77 1.79 -23.13
C VAL A 314 -5.59 2.23 -21.91
N GLN A 315 -6.09 3.46 -21.96
CA GLN A 315 -6.94 3.99 -20.91
C GLN A 315 -8.18 3.10 -20.69
N HIS A 316 -8.55 2.84 -19.44
CA HIS A 316 -9.72 2.03 -19.13
C HIS A 316 -10.99 2.65 -19.72
N GLY A 317 -11.85 1.78 -20.24
CA GLY A 317 -13.07 2.16 -20.94
C GLY A 317 -12.89 2.67 -22.37
N GLN A 318 -11.65 2.72 -22.86
CA GLN A 318 -11.32 2.93 -24.26
C GLN A 318 -10.82 1.65 -24.92
N GLY A 319 -10.89 1.60 -26.25
CA GLY A 319 -10.44 0.45 -27.02
C GLY A 319 -11.35 -0.77 -26.88
N THR A 320 -10.74 -1.96 -26.80
CA THR A 320 -11.48 -3.22 -26.74
C THR A 320 -11.66 -3.65 -25.28
N ASP A 321 -12.88 -4.09 -24.92
CA ASP A 321 -13.16 -4.67 -23.61
C ASP A 321 -12.36 -5.98 -23.43
N LYS A 322 -11.27 -5.89 -22.66
CA LYS A 322 -10.36 -7.01 -22.34
C LYS A 322 -11.11 -8.19 -21.70
N SER A 323 -12.17 -7.96 -20.93
CA SER A 323 -12.97 -9.03 -20.32
C SER A 323 -13.75 -9.83 -21.37
N VAL A 324 -14.31 -9.15 -22.39
CA VAL A 324 -15.02 -9.82 -23.50
C VAL A 324 -14.05 -10.63 -24.33
N LEU A 325 -12.86 -10.08 -24.62
CA LEU A 325 -11.81 -10.80 -25.34
C LEU A 325 -11.38 -12.07 -24.60
N ALA A 326 -11.15 -11.98 -23.29
CA ALA A 326 -10.77 -13.12 -22.48
C ALA A 326 -11.84 -14.22 -22.52
N ILE A 327 -13.12 -13.86 -22.30
CA ILE A 327 -14.25 -14.79 -22.40
C ILE A 327 -14.36 -15.40 -23.80
N ALA A 328 -14.24 -14.60 -24.86
CA ALA A 328 -14.36 -15.07 -26.23
C ALA A 328 -13.25 -16.07 -26.59
N LYS A 329 -12.00 -15.80 -26.18
CA LYS A 329 -10.87 -16.71 -26.36
C LYS A 329 -11.07 -18.02 -25.61
N ALA A 330 -11.50 -17.96 -24.34
CA ALA A 330 -11.78 -19.14 -23.54
C ALA A 330 -12.88 -20.02 -24.16
N LEU A 331 -13.92 -19.41 -24.71
CA LEU A 331 -15.00 -20.11 -25.42
C LEU A 331 -14.54 -20.71 -26.76
N ASP A 332 -13.70 -20.01 -27.51
CA ASP A 332 -13.15 -20.51 -28.77
C ASP A 332 -12.23 -21.72 -28.54
N ALA A 333 -11.35 -21.63 -27.53
CA ALA A 333 -10.51 -22.74 -27.09
C ALA A 333 -11.35 -23.98 -26.70
N ALA A 334 -12.39 -23.79 -25.89
CA ALA A 334 -13.28 -24.89 -25.51
C ALA A 334 -14.01 -25.51 -26.71
N ARG A 335 -14.39 -24.71 -27.72
CA ARG A 335 -15.02 -25.22 -28.95
C ARG A 335 -14.05 -25.99 -29.83
N LEU A 336 -12.80 -25.53 -29.96
CA LEU A 336 -11.75 -26.22 -30.71
C LEU A 336 -11.38 -27.57 -30.06
N GLN A 337 -11.33 -27.63 -28.73
CA GLN A 337 -11.10 -28.87 -27.99
C GLN A 337 -12.29 -29.85 -28.07
N GLY A 338 -13.53 -29.34 -28.14
CA GLY A 338 -14.73 -30.15 -28.37
C GLY A 338 -14.94 -30.62 -29.82
N GLY A 339 -14.09 -30.18 -30.77
CA GLY A 339 -14.27 -30.39 -32.21
C GLY A 339 -13.70 -31.68 -32.81
N HIS A 340 -13.04 -32.53 -32.02
CA HIS A 340 -12.49 -33.81 -32.49
C HIS A 340 -12.91 -34.98 -31.59
N GLY A 341 -14.22 -35.27 -31.58
CA GLY A 341 -14.76 -36.48 -30.97
C GLY A 341 -15.82 -37.09 -31.87
N HIS A 342 -15.40 -37.95 -32.80
CA HIS A 342 -16.30 -38.92 -33.41
C HIS A 342 -16.87 -39.82 -32.31
N ASP A 343 -18.20 -39.99 -32.34
CA ASP A 343 -19.00 -41.09 -31.82
C ASP A 343 -18.36 -41.94 -30.70
N HIS A 344 -18.90 -41.85 -29.48
CA HIS A 344 -19.58 -42.97 -28.83
C HIS A 344 -20.12 -42.56 -27.45
N ALA A 345 -21.26 -43.18 -27.13
CA ALA A 345 -22.08 -42.96 -25.94
C ALA A 345 -21.32 -43.08 -24.61
N GLY A 346 -21.57 -42.11 -23.74
CA GLY A 346 -21.21 -42.14 -22.32
C GLY A 346 -21.55 -40.80 -21.70
N HIS A 347 -22.63 -40.73 -20.92
CA HIS A 347 -22.95 -39.54 -20.13
C HIS A 347 -21.87 -39.34 -19.07
N ASP A 348 -20.88 -38.51 -19.39
CA ASP A 348 -20.00 -37.91 -18.41
C ASP A 348 -20.35 -36.43 -18.32
N HIS A 349 -20.55 -35.93 -17.10
CA HIS A 349 -20.78 -34.51 -16.84
C HIS A 349 -19.43 -33.79 -16.94
N GLY A 350 -18.84 -33.78 -18.12
CA GLY A 350 -17.63 -33.04 -18.41
C GLY A 350 -17.93 -31.56 -18.21
N HIS A 351 -17.33 -30.96 -17.19
CA HIS A 351 -17.18 -29.52 -17.12
C HIS A 351 -16.54 -29.08 -18.44
N ALA A 352 -17.14 -28.11 -19.13
CA ALA A 352 -16.45 -27.48 -20.25
C ALA A 352 -15.23 -26.78 -19.65
N ASP A 353 -14.06 -27.41 -19.74
CA ASP A 353 -12.79 -26.82 -19.32
C ASP A 353 -12.49 -25.67 -20.27
N LEU A 354 -12.88 -24.48 -19.84
CA LEU A 354 -12.52 -23.23 -20.49
C LEU A 354 -11.04 -22.99 -20.21
N ASP A 355 -10.26 -22.82 -21.28
CA ASP A 355 -8.84 -22.46 -21.15
C ASP A 355 -8.71 -21.00 -20.72
N TRP A 356 -8.49 -20.81 -19.42
CA TRP A 356 -8.18 -19.53 -18.79
C TRP A 356 -6.66 -19.35 -18.55
N GLY A 357 -5.83 -20.24 -19.09
CA GLY A 357 -4.41 -20.33 -18.80
C GLY A 357 -4.11 -21.31 -17.65
N VAL A 358 -3.22 -20.90 -16.74
CA VAL A 358 -2.79 -21.74 -15.62
C VAL A 358 -3.87 -21.85 -14.54
N ASP A 359 -3.89 -22.97 -13.81
CA ASP A 359 -4.75 -23.12 -12.64
C ASP A 359 -4.40 -22.05 -11.59
N THR A 360 -5.43 -21.35 -11.09
CA THR A 360 -5.30 -20.37 -10.01
C THR A 360 -4.55 -20.93 -8.79
N ALA A 361 -4.76 -22.21 -8.43
CA ALA A 361 -4.08 -22.83 -7.30
C ALA A 361 -2.56 -22.98 -7.53
N ALA A 362 -2.10 -23.01 -8.80
CA ALA A 362 -0.68 -23.03 -9.13
C ALA A 362 -0.01 -21.65 -8.97
N LEU A 363 -0.81 -20.59 -8.81
CA LEU A 363 -0.37 -19.22 -8.56
C LEU A 363 -0.56 -18.81 -7.09
N GLU A 364 -0.86 -19.75 -6.20
CA GLU A 364 -0.96 -19.47 -4.76
C GLU A 364 0.38 -19.68 -4.07
N HIS A 365 0.57 -19.00 -2.95
CA HIS A 365 1.68 -19.36 -2.07
C HIS A 365 1.43 -20.75 -1.47
N ALA A 366 2.46 -21.59 -1.32
CA ALA A 366 2.31 -22.98 -0.85
C ALA A 366 1.55 -23.11 0.49
N ASP A 367 1.73 -22.12 1.36
CA ASP A 367 1.10 -22.07 2.68
C ASP A 367 -0.27 -21.39 2.72
N GLU A 368 -0.72 -20.79 1.61
CA GLU A 368 -1.92 -19.95 1.53
C GLU A 368 -3.20 -20.67 1.97
N ARG A 369 -3.26 -21.99 1.78
CA ARG A 369 -4.42 -22.81 2.17
C ARG A 369 -4.22 -23.62 3.45
N THR A 370 -3.00 -23.67 3.98
CA THR A 370 -2.63 -24.63 5.03
C THR A 370 -2.24 -23.97 6.34
N ASP A 371 -1.76 -22.72 6.32
CA ASP A 371 -1.33 -22.02 7.51
C ASP A 371 -2.48 -21.50 8.38
N ARG A 372 -2.12 -20.83 9.49
CA ARG A 372 -3.08 -20.21 10.41
C ARG A 372 -3.79 -19.00 9.79
N LEU A 373 -3.17 -18.34 8.82
CA LEU A 373 -3.65 -17.18 8.09
C LEU A 373 -4.36 -17.54 6.77
N ARG A 374 -4.70 -18.82 6.55
CA ARG A 374 -5.41 -19.29 5.33
C ARG A 374 -6.76 -18.63 5.05
N HIS A 375 -7.30 -17.92 6.04
CA HIS A 375 -8.53 -17.13 5.93
C HIS A 375 -8.26 -15.69 5.46
N ASN A 376 -6.99 -15.27 5.38
CA ASN A 376 -6.54 -13.96 5.00
C ASN A 376 -5.49 -14.04 3.89
N TRP A 377 -5.91 -13.73 2.67
CA TRP A 377 -5.02 -13.77 1.52
C TRP A 377 -4.05 -12.59 1.56
N GLY A 378 -4.41 -11.44 2.14
CA GLY A 378 -3.52 -10.28 2.26
C GLY A 378 -2.37 -10.44 3.26
N ALA A 379 -2.32 -11.56 3.99
CA ALA A 379 -1.21 -11.87 4.87
C ALA A 379 0.09 -12.01 4.08
N GLY A 380 1.08 -11.20 4.46
CA GLY A 380 2.45 -11.33 4.00
C GLY A 380 2.97 -12.74 4.31
N ARG A 381 3.68 -13.32 3.35
CA ARG A 381 4.35 -14.62 3.51
C ARG A 381 5.78 -14.50 3.07
N PRO A 382 6.73 -15.18 3.72
CA PRO A 382 8.12 -15.16 3.31
C PRO A 382 8.24 -15.56 1.84
N TRP A 383 8.78 -14.66 1.03
CA TRP A 383 9.07 -14.91 -0.38
C TRP A 383 10.52 -14.53 -0.65
N ARG A 384 11.20 -15.31 -1.48
CA ARG A 384 12.58 -15.05 -1.89
C ARG A 384 12.69 -15.11 -3.41
N GLU A 385 13.68 -14.43 -3.95
CA GLU A 385 13.98 -14.49 -5.37
C GLU A 385 14.18 -15.95 -5.83
N GLY A 386 13.40 -16.35 -6.84
CA GLY A 386 13.36 -17.71 -7.35
C GLY A 386 12.14 -18.53 -6.89
N ASP A 387 11.44 -18.11 -5.84
CA ASP A 387 10.17 -18.72 -5.44
C ASP A 387 9.05 -18.36 -6.45
N PRO A 388 8.01 -19.21 -6.60
CA PRO A 388 6.85 -18.88 -7.43
C PRO A 388 6.23 -17.54 -7.00
N ILE A 389 5.84 -16.72 -7.98
CA ILE A 389 5.20 -15.42 -7.75
C ILE A 389 3.71 -15.66 -7.52
N PRO A 390 3.17 -15.38 -6.32
CA PRO A 390 1.74 -15.55 -6.08
C PRO A 390 0.93 -14.49 -6.83
N ALA A 391 -0.26 -14.86 -7.31
CA ALA A 391 -1.15 -13.95 -8.01
C ALA A 391 -1.57 -12.73 -7.14
N PRO A 392 -1.86 -11.59 -7.76
CA PRO A 392 -2.36 -10.41 -7.05
C PRO A 392 -3.73 -10.67 -6.44
N ILE A 393 -4.03 -9.96 -5.36
CA ILE A 393 -5.35 -9.94 -4.73
C ILE A 393 -6.16 -8.81 -5.34
N LEU A 394 -7.40 -9.13 -5.70
CA LEU A 394 -8.40 -8.13 -6.00
C LEU A 394 -8.78 -7.45 -4.69
N SER A 395 -8.23 -6.27 -4.45
CA SER A 395 -8.86 -5.41 -3.46
C SER A 395 -10.25 -5.03 -3.96
N SER A 396 -11.23 -5.07 -3.07
CA SER A 396 -12.56 -4.52 -3.31
C SER A 396 -12.50 -3.07 -3.81
N LEU A 397 -13.62 -2.53 -4.29
CA LEU A 397 -13.73 -1.09 -4.55
C LEU A 397 -13.13 -0.31 -3.36
N PRO A 398 -12.12 0.55 -3.59
CA PRO A 398 -11.32 1.10 -2.52
C PRO A 398 -12.15 1.93 -1.53
N LEU A 399 -11.82 1.86 -0.24
CA LEU A 399 -12.32 2.79 0.76
C LEU A 399 -11.72 4.18 0.46
N ARG A 400 -12.58 5.20 0.35
CA ARG A 400 -12.20 6.53 -0.16
C ARG A 400 -12.40 7.66 0.84
N SER A 401 -11.61 8.71 0.61
CA SER A 401 -11.94 10.07 1.00
C SER A 401 -13.35 10.46 0.54
N ARG A 402 -14.09 11.13 1.42
CA ARG A 402 -15.41 11.70 1.15
C ARG A 402 -15.32 13.12 0.60
N SER A 403 -14.19 13.81 0.78
CA SER A 403 -14.07 15.25 0.61
C SER A 403 -13.11 15.70 -0.49
N THR A 404 -12.17 14.86 -0.96
CA THR A 404 -11.16 15.26 -1.96
C THR A 404 -10.91 14.19 -3.04
N GLY A 405 -10.30 14.63 -4.16
CA GLY A 405 -9.81 13.75 -5.23
C GLY A 405 -10.79 13.49 -6.38
N ARG A 406 -10.23 13.28 -7.58
CA ARG A 406 -10.98 12.84 -8.76
C ARG A 406 -11.20 11.31 -8.69
N TRP A 407 -12.40 10.85 -9.03
CA TRP A 407 -12.69 9.44 -9.26
C TRP A 407 -13.09 9.21 -10.72
N ASP A 408 -12.24 8.55 -11.50
CA ASP A 408 -12.53 8.20 -12.88
C ASP A 408 -12.42 6.70 -13.19
N GLY A 409 -12.14 5.87 -12.18
CA GLY A 409 -12.13 4.41 -12.32
C GLY A 409 -11.09 3.88 -13.30
N ASP A 410 -10.07 4.66 -13.62
CA ASP A 410 -9.06 4.31 -14.63
C ASP A 410 -8.04 3.28 -14.11
N GLY A 411 -8.48 2.03 -13.94
CA GLY A 411 -7.61 0.88 -13.61
C GLY A 411 -8.16 -0.11 -12.59
N MET A 412 -9.48 -0.33 -12.58
CA MET A 412 -10.10 -1.46 -11.86
C MET A 412 -9.84 -2.81 -12.54
#